data_AF-A0A2W4XBB1-F1
#
_entry.id   AF-A0A2W4XBB1-F1
#
_cell.length_a   1.000
_cell.length_b   1.000
_cell.length_c   1.000
_cell.angle_alpha   90.00
_cell.angle_beta   90.00
_cell.angle_gamma   90.00
#
_symmetry.space_group_name_H-M   'P 1'
#
loop_
_entity.id
_entity.type
_entity.pdbx_description
1 polymer ?
#
loop_
_entity_poly.entity_id
_entity_poly.type
_entity_poly.pdbx_seq_one_letter_code
_entity_poly.pdbx_strand_id
1 'polypeptide(L)'
;MFDLFDLPDKFGFMTLPAQDTWQTPPEPIATMLKAPRLPAVAFSPNAEWIVELGRANLPPLAELAQPKVAIAGLQLNPQTWGKSKAGYYCTLSIRRREENIVKPITLPPNPRIRNLIWSKCSRYLAFTHTQMASSQATPADSTDARNNKSGVSLWVLDIETAQVRALSEPMLNATHSTVIQWLPDNSIICKLRTDIGPPPAPPNLPVGPLIEENLGRIAPVRTYTN
;
A
#
# COMPACT_ATOMS: atom_id res chain seq x y z
N MET A 1 -56.81 -41.41 -33.49
CA MET A 1 -57.56 -40.16 -33.29
C MET A 1 -57.29 -39.74 -31.85
N PHE A 2 -56.43 -38.72 -31.70
CA PHE A 2 -56.09 -37.93 -30.50
C PHE A 2 -55.57 -38.63 -29.25
N ASP A 3 -54.23 -38.71 -29.15
CA ASP A 3 -53.53 -38.76 -27.87
C ASP A 3 -53.32 -37.34 -27.33
N LEU A 4 -53.46 -37.26 -26.01
CA LEU A 4 -53.62 -36.11 -25.14
C LEU A 4 -52.27 -35.41 -24.88
N PHE A 5 -52.32 -34.08 -24.78
CA PHE A 5 -51.25 -33.15 -24.37
C PHE A 5 -50.13 -33.71 -23.48
N ASP A 6 -48.89 -33.63 -23.98
CA ASP A 6 -47.66 -33.71 -23.19
C ASP A 6 -47.08 -32.29 -23.08
N LEU A 7 -47.09 -31.71 -21.88
CA LEU A 7 -46.46 -30.42 -21.55
C LEU A 7 -45.10 -30.71 -20.88
N PRO A 8 -44.08 -29.86 -21.11
CA PRO A 8 -42.69 -30.23 -20.94
C PRO A 8 -42.29 -30.09 -19.48
N ASP A 9 -41.79 -31.17 -18.90
CA ASP A 9 -41.14 -31.14 -17.60
C ASP A 9 -39.68 -31.52 -17.77
N LYS A 10 -38.82 -30.51 -17.69
CA LYS A 10 -37.56 -30.52 -16.93
C LYS A 10 -36.76 -29.27 -17.27
N PHE A 11 -36.92 -28.29 -16.37
CA PHE A 11 -35.94 -27.25 -16.12
C PHE A 11 -34.53 -27.84 -16.14
N GLY A 12 -33.80 -27.56 -17.22
CA GLY A 12 -32.36 -27.72 -17.24
C GLY A 12 -31.78 -26.74 -16.24
N PHE A 13 -31.25 -27.25 -15.13
CA PHE A 13 -30.41 -26.47 -14.24
C PHE A 13 -29.21 -25.96 -15.04
N MET A 14 -29.30 -24.72 -15.53
CA MET A 14 -28.13 -23.95 -15.90
C MET A 14 -27.36 -23.71 -14.60
N THR A 15 -26.38 -24.56 -14.33
CA THR A 15 -25.30 -24.21 -13.42
C THR A 15 -24.54 -23.07 -14.08
N LEU A 16 -24.93 -21.82 -13.83
CA LEU A 16 -24.08 -20.67 -14.06
C LEU A 16 -22.82 -20.91 -13.22
N PRO A 17 -21.58 -21.02 -13.77
CA PRO A 17 -20.38 -20.79 -12.98
C PRO A 17 -20.54 -19.54 -12.10
N ALA A 18 -20.77 -19.76 -10.81
CA ALA A 18 -21.02 -18.72 -9.82
C ALA A 18 -19.72 -18.05 -9.35
N GLN A 19 -18.85 -17.66 -10.29
CA GLN A 19 -17.80 -16.69 -10.08
C GLN A 19 -17.28 -16.18 -11.42
N ASP A 20 -17.80 -15.04 -11.83
CA ASP A 20 -17.14 -14.17 -12.79
C ASP A 20 -15.70 -13.90 -12.33
N THR A 21 -14.75 -14.01 -13.25
CA THR A 21 -13.37 -13.54 -13.04
C THR A 21 -13.37 -12.04 -12.69
N TRP A 22 -12.29 -11.50 -12.13
CA TRP A 22 -12.19 -10.08 -11.78
C TRP A 22 -12.61 -9.19 -12.95
N GLN A 23 -13.74 -8.50 -12.79
CA GLN A 23 -14.35 -7.68 -13.84
C GLN A 23 -13.74 -6.28 -13.86
N THR A 24 -13.67 -5.70 -15.06
CA THR A 24 -13.39 -4.27 -15.23
C THR A 24 -14.72 -3.52 -15.30
N PRO A 25 -14.89 -2.40 -14.59
CA PRO A 25 -16.10 -1.61 -14.69
C PRO A 25 -16.33 -1.12 -16.13
N PRO A 26 -17.59 -0.95 -16.59
CA PRO A 26 -17.87 -0.40 -17.91
C PRO A 26 -17.49 1.09 -17.98
N GLU A 27 -17.31 1.61 -19.19
CA GLU A 27 -17.19 3.05 -19.41
C GLU A 27 -18.55 3.75 -19.16
N PRO A 28 -18.59 4.99 -18.65
CA PRO A 28 -17.46 5.89 -18.36
C PRO A 28 -16.86 5.73 -16.95
N ILE A 29 -17.39 4.80 -16.15
CA ILE A 29 -17.00 4.61 -14.73
C ILE A 29 -15.52 4.23 -14.63
N ALA A 30 -15.03 3.38 -15.53
CA ALA A 30 -13.61 3.01 -15.59
C ALA A 30 -12.70 4.22 -15.80
N THR A 31 -13.05 5.13 -16.71
CA THR A 31 -12.30 6.38 -16.92
C THR A 31 -12.32 7.26 -15.69
N MET A 32 -13.47 7.43 -15.04
CA MET A 32 -13.59 8.22 -13.80
C MET A 32 -12.71 7.66 -12.67
N LEU A 33 -12.64 6.34 -12.52
CA LEU A 33 -11.81 5.67 -11.52
C LEU A 33 -10.30 5.83 -11.78
N LYS A 34 -9.91 5.98 -13.05
CA LYS A 34 -8.51 6.16 -13.47
C LYS A 34 -8.04 7.62 -13.45
N ALA A 35 -8.94 8.58 -13.26
CA ALA A 35 -8.62 10.01 -13.28
C ALA A 35 -7.51 10.36 -12.26
N PRO A 36 -6.46 11.10 -12.65
CA PRO A 36 -5.31 11.36 -11.78
C PRO A 36 -5.72 12.13 -10.53
N ARG A 37 -5.26 11.68 -9.37
CA ARG A 37 -5.40 12.44 -8.12
C ARG A 37 -4.47 13.64 -8.11
N LEU A 38 -4.95 14.73 -7.52
CA LEU A 38 -4.12 15.88 -7.22
C LEU A 38 -2.95 15.46 -6.30
N PRO A 39 -1.71 15.86 -6.62
CA PRO A 39 -0.57 15.55 -5.80
C PRO A 39 -0.70 16.26 -4.44
N ALA A 40 -0.18 15.64 -3.39
CA ALA A 40 0.06 16.36 -2.15
C ALA A 40 1.32 17.21 -2.29
N VAL A 41 1.43 18.27 -1.51
CA VAL A 41 2.58 19.18 -1.56
C VAL A 41 3.23 19.25 -0.18
N ALA A 42 4.56 19.22 -0.15
CA ALA A 42 5.36 19.44 1.05
C ALA A 42 6.39 20.53 0.81
N PHE A 43 6.60 21.39 1.80
CA PHE A 43 7.57 22.48 1.75
C PHE A 43 8.82 22.14 2.57
N SER A 44 9.98 22.59 2.12
CA SER A 44 11.18 22.55 2.95
C SER A 44 11.04 23.46 4.17
N PRO A 45 11.79 23.21 5.26
CA PRO A 45 11.75 24.07 6.45
C PRO A 45 12.05 25.55 6.19
N ASN A 46 12.93 25.86 5.23
CA ASN A 46 13.21 27.22 4.79
C ASN A 46 12.20 27.78 3.76
N ALA A 47 11.19 27.00 3.37
CA ALA A 47 10.16 27.35 2.38
C ALA A 47 10.66 27.71 0.97
N GLU A 48 11.89 27.32 0.61
CA GLU A 48 12.45 27.54 -0.73
C GLU A 48 12.08 26.44 -1.72
N TRP A 49 11.91 25.20 -1.22
CA TRP A 49 11.65 24.03 -2.04
C TRP A 49 10.24 23.50 -1.83
N ILE A 50 9.65 23.07 -2.94
CA ILE A 50 8.35 22.44 -3.01
C ILE A 50 8.56 21.03 -3.56
N VAL A 51 8.00 20.05 -2.85
CA VAL A 51 7.98 18.65 -3.27
C VAL A 51 6.54 18.25 -3.54
N GLU A 52 6.28 17.84 -4.77
CA GLU A 52 4.99 17.32 -5.21
C GLU A 52 5.01 15.80 -5.10
N LEU A 53 3.99 15.26 -4.42
CA LEU A 53 3.88 13.88 -4.00
C LEU A 53 2.67 13.25 -4.69
N GLY A 54 2.91 12.55 -5.80
CA GLY A 54 1.85 11.85 -6.52
C GLY A 54 1.44 10.56 -5.81
N ARG A 55 0.13 10.28 -5.77
CA ARG A 55 -0.45 9.10 -5.11
C ARG A 55 -1.00 8.13 -6.14
N ALA A 56 -0.91 6.83 -5.84
CA ALA A 56 -1.67 5.84 -6.60
C ALA A 56 -3.17 6.06 -6.40
N ASN A 57 -3.94 5.90 -7.49
CA ASN A 57 -5.40 5.99 -7.44
C ASN A 57 -6.03 4.74 -6.82
N LEU A 58 -5.60 3.59 -7.31
CA LEU A 58 -6.10 2.27 -6.93
C LEU A 58 -4.88 1.35 -6.74
N PRO A 59 -4.71 0.76 -5.55
CA PRO A 59 -3.68 -0.25 -5.36
C PRO A 59 -4.01 -1.49 -6.21
N PRO A 60 -3.00 -2.20 -6.73
CA PRO A 60 -3.23 -3.41 -7.51
C PRO A 60 -3.83 -4.51 -6.64
N LEU A 61 -4.58 -5.43 -7.25
CA LEU A 61 -5.22 -6.54 -6.53
C LEU A 61 -4.20 -7.40 -5.76
N ALA A 62 -3.02 -7.63 -6.33
CA ALA A 62 -1.94 -8.37 -5.66
C ALA A 62 -1.47 -7.69 -4.35
N GLU A 63 -1.63 -6.38 -4.24
CA GLU A 63 -1.35 -5.64 -3.00
C GLU A 63 -2.50 -5.76 -1.99
N LEU A 64 -3.74 -5.81 -2.47
CA LEU A 64 -4.91 -6.06 -1.62
C LEU A 64 -4.94 -7.49 -1.05
N ALA A 65 -4.36 -8.45 -1.77
CA ALA A 65 -4.26 -9.85 -1.36
C ALA A 65 -3.08 -10.14 -0.41
N GLN A 66 -2.30 -9.13 -0.03
CA GLN A 66 -1.14 -9.31 0.86
C GLN A 66 -1.56 -9.82 2.24
N PRO A 67 -0.70 -10.63 2.91
CA PRO A 67 -0.99 -11.13 4.24
C PRO A 67 -1.16 -9.97 5.24
N LYS A 68 -2.12 -10.12 6.15
CA LYS A 68 -2.37 -9.17 7.23
C LYS A 68 -2.57 -9.90 8.55
N VAL A 69 -2.03 -9.33 9.63
CA VAL A 69 -2.20 -9.79 11.01
C VAL A 69 -2.76 -8.64 11.82
N ALA A 70 -3.82 -8.89 12.59
CA ALA A 70 -4.41 -7.91 13.49
C ALA A 70 -3.74 -8.00 14.87
N ILE A 71 -3.06 -6.95 15.30
CA ILE A 71 -2.36 -6.88 16.60
C ILE A 71 -2.71 -5.56 17.26
N ALA A 72 -3.28 -5.59 18.47
CA ALA A 72 -3.61 -4.40 19.26
C ALA A 72 -4.40 -3.32 18.46
N GLY A 73 -5.35 -3.73 17.63
CA GLY A 73 -6.14 -2.84 16.78
C GLY A 73 -5.44 -2.34 15.50
N LEU A 74 -4.23 -2.80 15.21
CA LEU A 74 -3.49 -2.48 13.98
C LEU A 74 -3.54 -3.65 12.99
N GLN A 75 -3.75 -3.34 11.71
CA GLN A 75 -3.54 -4.29 10.62
C GLN A 75 -2.10 -4.17 10.10
N LEU A 76 -1.27 -5.17 10.40
CA LEU A 76 0.14 -5.20 10.03
C LEU A 76 0.39 -6.25 8.94
N ASN A 77 1.26 -5.94 7.99
CA ASN A 77 1.76 -6.91 7.02
C ASN A 77 3.05 -7.52 7.60
N PRO A 78 3.06 -8.84 7.89
CA PRO A 78 4.20 -9.50 8.52
C PRO A 78 5.43 -9.62 7.60
N GLN A 79 5.26 -9.54 6.28
CA GLN A 79 6.38 -9.56 5.33
C GLN A 79 7.11 -8.22 5.28
N THR A 80 6.38 -7.12 5.44
CA THR A 80 6.96 -5.77 5.35
C THR A 80 7.26 -5.14 6.70
N TRP A 81 6.75 -5.70 7.81
CA TRP A 81 6.84 -5.12 9.16
C TRP A 81 6.27 -3.69 9.20
N GLY A 82 5.19 -3.45 8.45
CA GLY A 82 4.50 -2.17 8.37
C GLY A 82 2.98 -2.33 8.33
N LYS A 83 2.25 -1.21 8.27
CA LYS A 83 0.79 -1.24 8.14
C LYS A 83 0.35 -1.87 6.80
N SER A 84 -0.66 -2.74 6.84
CA SER A 84 -1.18 -3.47 5.67
C SER A 84 -1.85 -2.55 4.65
N LYS A 85 -2.72 -1.64 5.09
CA LYS A 85 -3.46 -0.68 4.22
C LYS A 85 -2.99 0.77 4.42
N ALA A 86 -1.70 1.03 4.22
CA ALA A 86 -1.19 2.40 4.28
C ALA A 86 -1.14 3.03 2.89
N GLY A 87 -1.81 4.18 2.71
CA GLY A 87 -1.63 5.00 1.51
C GLY A 87 -0.14 5.33 1.30
N TYR A 88 0.28 5.43 0.05
CA TYR A 88 1.66 5.67 -0.33
C TYR A 88 1.74 6.60 -1.52
N TYR A 89 2.90 7.22 -1.67
CA TYR A 89 3.26 8.02 -2.83
C TYR A 89 4.02 7.17 -3.84
N CYS A 90 3.78 7.44 -5.12
CA CYS A 90 4.39 6.74 -6.24
C CYS A 90 5.29 7.64 -7.08
N THR A 91 5.13 8.95 -6.98
CA THR A 91 5.99 9.90 -7.68
C THR A 91 6.43 10.98 -6.73
N LEU A 92 7.66 11.46 -6.94
CA LEU A 92 8.20 12.65 -6.32
C LEU A 92 8.63 13.58 -7.45
N SER A 93 8.27 14.85 -7.34
CA SER A 93 8.83 15.90 -8.17
C SER A 93 9.21 17.07 -7.29
N ILE A 94 10.21 17.84 -7.69
CA ILE A 94 10.70 18.99 -6.94
C ILE A 94 10.69 20.23 -7.81
N ARG A 95 10.50 21.39 -7.18
CA ARG A 95 10.73 22.69 -7.79
C ARG A 95 11.08 23.71 -6.73
N ARG A 96 11.74 24.80 -7.14
CA ARG A 96 11.84 25.97 -6.28
C ARG A 96 10.50 26.67 -6.20
N ARG A 97 10.25 27.36 -5.08
CA ARG A 97 8.98 28.06 -4.82
C ARG A 97 8.64 29.10 -5.89
N GLU A 98 9.63 29.82 -6.36
CA GLU A 98 9.51 30.88 -7.37
C GLU A 98 9.44 30.34 -8.80
N GLU A 99 9.81 29.07 -8.99
CA GLU A 99 9.82 28.42 -10.29
C GLU A 99 8.50 27.68 -10.54
N ASN A 100 8.03 27.74 -11.78
CA ASN A 100 6.88 26.97 -12.25
C ASN A 100 7.28 25.63 -12.91
N ILE A 101 8.57 25.39 -13.10
CA ILE A 101 9.06 24.18 -13.74
C ILE A 101 9.23 23.10 -12.68
N VAL A 102 8.44 22.02 -12.84
CA VAL A 102 8.50 20.84 -11.97
C VAL A 102 9.52 19.85 -12.53
N LYS A 103 10.52 19.48 -11.73
CA LYS A 103 11.52 18.46 -12.07
C LYS A 103 11.13 17.11 -11.47
N PRO A 104 10.83 16.07 -12.26
CA PRO A 104 10.56 14.74 -11.73
C PRO A 104 11.83 14.11 -11.13
N ILE A 105 11.65 13.35 -10.05
CA ILE A 105 12.72 12.60 -9.40
C ILE A 105 12.68 11.15 -9.88
N THR A 106 13.84 10.62 -10.26
CA THR A 106 14.00 9.20 -10.58
C THR A 106 13.92 8.37 -9.31
N LEU A 107 12.97 7.44 -9.25
CA LEU A 107 12.69 6.59 -8.11
C LEU A 107 13.01 5.11 -8.42
N PRO A 108 13.23 4.27 -7.39
CA PRO A 108 13.30 2.83 -7.59
C PRO A 108 12.00 2.26 -8.19
N PRO A 109 12.06 1.10 -8.86
CA PRO A 109 10.89 0.47 -9.46
C PRO A 109 9.81 0.18 -8.41
N ASN A 110 8.54 0.28 -8.81
CA ASN A 110 7.37 0.11 -7.94
C ASN A 110 7.45 0.94 -6.64
N PRO A 111 7.54 2.28 -6.75
CA PRO A 111 7.67 3.17 -5.61
C PRO A 111 6.44 3.12 -4.69
N ARG A 112 6.69 2.77 -3.42
CA ARG A 112 5.74 2.81 -2.30
C ARG A 112 6.31 3.64 -1.18
N ILE A 113 6.21 4.96 -1.34
CA ILE A 113 6.90 5.94 -0.50
C ILE A 113 6.00 6.40 0.64
N ARG A 114 6.54 6.40 1.86
CA ARG A 114 5.85 6.79 3.10
C ARG A 114 6.81 7.49 4.05
N ASN A 115 6.25 8.09 5.12
CA ASN A 115 7.01 8.66 6.24
C ASN A 115 8.03 9.71 5.81
N LEU A 116 7.64 10.63 4.93
CA LEU A 116 8.53 11.68 4.43
C LEU A 116 8.81 12.69 5.55
N ILE A 117 10.08 13.05 5.73
CA ILE A 117 10.50 14.04 6.72
C ILE A 117 11.74 14.80 6.24
N TRP A 118 11.65 16.12 6.31
CA TRP A 118 12.73 17.02 5.96
C TRP A 118 13.82 17.07 7.03
N SER A 119 15.08 17.13 6.59
CA SER A 119 16.17 17.53 7.47
C SER A 119 16.02 18.99 7.86
N LYS A 120 16.58 19.36 9.03
CA LYS A 120 16.52 20.75 9.51
C LYS A 120 17.27 21.71 8.59
N CYS A 121 18.28 21.24 7.87
CA CYS A 121 19.03 22.03 6.90
C CYS A 121 18.34 22.22 5.55
N SER A 122 17.11 21.72 5.34
CA SER A 122 16.35 21.86 4.07
C SER A 122 17.00 21.24 2.83
N ARG A 123 18.12 20.53 2.96
CA ARG A 123 18.82 19.88 1.85
C ARG A 123 18.36 18.45 1.58
N TYR A 124 17.94 17.74 2.63
CA TYR A 124 17.64 16.31 2.54
C TYR A 124 16.18 16.04 2.89
N LEU A 125 15.55 15.19 2.08
CA LEU A 125 14.24 14.62 2.37
C LEU A 125 14.40 13.12 2.59
N ALA A 126 14.24 12.67 3.82
CA ALA A 126 14.24 11.24 4.14
C ALA A 126 12.83 10.67 3.97
N PHE A 127 12.76 9.41 3.55
CA PHE A 127 11.50 8.68 3.44
C PHE A 127 11.74 7.18 3.53
N THR A 128 10.65 6.44 3.70
CA THR A 128 10.67 4.99 3.67
C THR A 128 10.13 4.48 2.34
N HIS A 129 10.75 3.46 1.78
CA HIS A 129 10.27 2.74 0.60
C HIS A 129 9.90 1.31 1.00
N THR A 130 8.70 0.86 0.63
CA THR A 130 8.28 -0.52 0.90
C THR A 130 8.43 -1.38 -0.35
N GLN A 131 9.26 -2.40 -0.24
CA GLN A 131 9.42 -3.45 -1.24
C GLN A 131 8.53 -4.63 -0.84
N MET A 132 7.74 -5.12 -1.80
CA MET A 132 6.91 -6.31 -1.63
C MET A 132 7.35 -7.33 -2.68
N ALA A 133 7.53 -8.58 -2.26
CA ALA A 133 7.72 -9.68 -3.19
C ALA A 133 6.43 -9.86 -3.99
N SER A 134 6.52 -9.84 -5.32
CA SER A 134 5.36 -10.12 -6.16
C SER A 134 5.06 -11.61 -6.11
N SER A 135 3.80 -11.97 -5.86
CA SER A 135 3.31 -13.36 -5.89
C SER A 135 3.30 -13.98 -7.28
N GLN A 136 3.74 -13.25 -8.31
CA GLN A 136 3.86 -13.69 -9.70
C GLN A 136 5.32 -13.77 -10.19
N ALA A 137 6.31 -13.62 -9.30
CA ALA A 137 7.69 -13.92 -9.64
C ALA A 137 7.84 -15.43 -9.83
N THR A 138 7.83 -15.89 -11.08
CA THR A 138 8.14 -17.27 -11.44
C THR A 138 9.51 -17.62 -10.82
N PRO A 139 9.63 -18.69 -10.02
CA PRO A 139 10.87 -19.01 -9.29
C PRO A 139 12.08 -19.35 -10.16
N ALA A 140 11.96 -19.36 -11.49
CA ALA A 140 12.88 -20.05 -12.38
C ALA A 140 14.06 -19.21 -12.89
N ASP A 141 13.99 -17.86 -12.89
CA ASP A 141 14.99 -17.03 -13.60
C ASP A 141 15.79 -16.04 -12.74
N SER A 142 15.66 -16.02 -11.42
CA SER A 142 16.42 -15.09 -10.58
C SER A 142 17.62 -15.74 -9.90
N THR A 143 18.79 -15.69 -10.53
CA THR A 143 20.12 -15.87 -9.88
C THR A 143 20.37 -14.82 -8.79
N ASP A 144 19.48 -13.83 -8.65
CA ASP A 144 19.60 -12.70 -7.75
C ASP A 144 18.62 -12.81 -6.57
N ALA A 145 18.80 -13.84 -5.73
CA ALA A 145 18.06 -14.02 -4.47
C ALA A 145 18.17 -12.82 -3.51
N ARG A 146 19.07 -11.87 -3.77
CA ARG A 146 19.21 -10.60 -3.03
C ARG A 146 18.09 -9.61 -3.31
N ASN A 147 17.43 -9.68 -4.48
CA ASN A 147 16.43 -8.70 -4.91
C ASN A 147 14.98 -9.07 -4.54
N ASN A 148 14.73 -10.23 -3.93
CA ASN A 148 13.39 -10.70 -3.55
C ASN A 148 13.11 -10.56 -2.03
N LYS A 149 13.70 -9.54 -1.38
CA LYS A 149 13.45 -9.27 0.05
C LYS A 149 12.27 -8.30 0.19
N SER A 150 11.18 -8.78 0.78
CA SER A 150 10.09 -7.91 1.25
C SER A 150 10.52 -7.16 2.52
N GLY A 151 10.15 -5.89 2.62
CA GLY A 151 10.48 -5.07 3.78
C GLY A 151 10.36 -3.57 3.51
N VAL A 152 10.74 -2.79 4.52
CA VAL A 152 10.81 -1.33 4.44
C VAL A 152 12.27 -0.89 4.56
N SER A 153 12.73 -0.07 3.62
CA SER A 153 14.08 0.51 3.59
C SER A 153 14.04 2.03 3.81
N LEU A 154 15.13 2.58 4.36
CA LEU A 154 15.37 4.02 4.50
C LEU A 154 15.99 4.56 3.21
N TRP A 155 15.45 5.67 2.74
CA TRP A 155 15.96 6.39 1.57
C TRP A 155 16.11 7.87 1.89
N VAL A 156 17.00 8.52 1.15
CA VAL A 156 17.19 9.97 1.18
C VAL A 156 17.23 10.53 -0.23
N LEU A 157 16.50 11.63 -0.42
CA LEU A 157 16.61 12.53 -1.57
C LEU A 157 17.51 13.70 -1.18
N ASP A 158 18.60 13.91 -1.92
CA ASP A 158 19.36 15.15 -1.89
C ASP A 158 18.75 16.11 -2.93
N ILE A 159 18.25 17.25 -2.45
CA ILE A 159 17.50 18.20 -3.26
C ILE A 159 18.39 18.97 -4.24
N GLU A 160 19.63 19.25 -3.87
CA GLU A 160 20.56 19.99 -4.72
C GLU A 160 20.92 19.19 -5.97
N THR A 161 21.16 17.89 -5.78
CA THR A 161 21.53 16.98 -6.88
C THR A 161 20.32 16.33 -7.55
N ALA A 162 19.13 16.40 -6.91
CA ALA A 162 17.92 15.68 -7.29
C ALA A 162 18.14 14.16 -7.35
N GLN A 163 19.03 13.61 -6.52
CA GLN A 163 19.35 12.18 -6.49
C GLN A 163 18.79 11.48 -5.26
N VAL A 164 18.32 10.26 -5.48
CA VAL A 164 17.75 9.39 -4.46
C VAL A 164 18.68 8.22 -4.22
N ARG A 165 18.95 7.91 -2.94
CA ARG A 165 19.75 6.73 -2.56
C ARG A 165 19.18 6.02 -1.35
N ALA A 166 19.35 4.70 -1.31
CA ALA A 166 19.04 3.89 -0.14
C ALA A 166 20.13 4.09 0.93
N LEU A 167 19.72 4.20 2.19
CA LEU A 167 20.61 4.23 3.36
C LEU A 167 20.55 2.95 4.18
N SER A 168 19.56 2.07 3.92
CA SER A 168 19.46 0.77 4.59
C SER A 168 18.94 -0.31 3.65
N GLU A 169 19.20 -1.56 4.00
CA GLU A 169 18.45 -2.71 3.48
C GLU A 169 16.96 -2.64 3.90
N PRO A 170 16.06 -3.47 3.32
CA PRO A 170 14.65 -3.56 3.70
C PRO A 170 14.44 -4.22 5.07
N MET A 171 14.93 -3.57 6.13
CA MET A 171 14.96 -4.08 7.50
C MET A 171 14.40 -3.08 8.54
N LEU A 172 13.70 -2.03 8.13
CA LEU A 172 13.06 -1.12 9.07
C LEU A 172 11.81 -1.75 9.72
N ASN A 173 11.60 -1.42 10.98
CA ASN A 173 10.36 -1.70 11.70
C ASN A 173 9.41 -0.50 11.57
N ALA A 174 8.41 -0.64 10.70
CA ALA A 174 7.40 0.36 10.41
C ALA A 174 6.01 0.03 11.01
N THR A 175 5.96 -0.85 12.01
CA THR A 175 4.71 -1.37 12.59
C THR A 175 3.92 -0.28 13.31
N HIS A 176 4.60 0.57 14.08
CA HIS A 176 3.96 1.59 14.91
C HIS A 176 4.85 2.82 15.13
N SER A 177 4.20 3.97 15.31
CA SER A 177 4.83 5.27 15.62
C SER A 177 5.83 5.72 14.54
N THR A 178 6.64 6.74 14.84
CA THR A 178 7.64 7.32 13.96
C THR A 178 8.72 6.30 13.63
N VAL A 179 8.94 6.04 12.34
CA VAL A 179 9.91 5.05 11.86
C VAL A 179 11.32 5.64 11.77
N ILE A 180 11.39 6.89 11.32
CA ILE A 180 12.63 7.63 11.03
C ILE A 180 12.52 9.04 11.61
N GLN A 181 13.62 9.56 12.15
CA GLN A 181 13.67 10.91 12.71
C GLN A 181 15.06 11.54 12.47
N TRP A 182 15.05 12.80 12.05
CA TRP A 182 16.27 13.60 11.96
C TRP A 182 16.71 14.11 13.32
N LEU A 183 18.01 14.05 13.56
CA LEU A 183 18.68 14.73 14.66
C LEU A 183 19.17 16.13 14.21
N PRO A 184 19.49 17.02 15.16
CA PRO A 184 19.94 18.38 14.86
C PRO A 184 21.22 18.46 14.01
N ASP A 185 22.08 17.45 14.09
CA ASP A 185 23.33 17.31 13.32
C ASP A 185 23.11 16.74 11.90
N ASN A 186 21.85 16.55 11.49
CA ASN A 186 21.45 15.88 10.25
C ASN A 186 21.86 14.39 10.18
N SER A 187 22.06 13.74 11.31
CA SER A 187 22.02 12.26 11.37
C SER A 187 20.56 11.77 11.47
N ILE A 188 20.32 10.50 11.15
CA ILE A 188 18.98 9.88 11.19
C ILE A 188 19.00 8.73 12.20
N ILE A 189 18.03 8.74 13.11
CA ILE A 189 17.68 7.56 13.90
C ILE A 189 16.53 6.83 13.18
N CYS A 190 16.62 5.51 13.11
CA CYS A 190 15.57 4.66 12.56
C CYS A 190 15.33 3.42 13.43
N LYS A 191 14.12 2.86 13.34
CA LYS A 191 13.78 1.59 14.00
C LYS A 191 14.12 0.45 13.07
N LEU A 192 15.00 -0.45 13.52
CA LEU A 192 15.31 -1.69 12.82
C LEU A 192 14.44 -2.83 13.34
N ARG A 193 14.10 -3.77 12.46
CA ARG A 193 13.55 -5.07 12.86
C ARG A 193 14.68 -5.96 13.34
N THR A 194 14.44 -6.70 14.41
CA THR A 194 15.28 -7.83 14.81
C THR A 194 14.74 -9.09 14.15
N ASP A 195 15.57 -10.12 14.00
CA ASP A 195 15.11 -11.42 13.51
C ASP A 195 14.41 -12.16 14.66
N ILE A 196 13.07 -12.20 14.64
CA ILE A 196 12.25 -12.70 15.76
C ILE A 196 11.43 -13.94 15.36
N GLY A 197 11.77 -14.57 14.24
CA GLY A 197 11.06 -15.75 13.75
C GLY A 197 9.74 -15.43 13.03
N PRO A 198 8.89 -16.45 12.78
CA PRO A 198 7.69 -16.30 11.97
C PRO A 198 6.62 -15.44 12.68
N PRO A 199 5.71 -14.82 11.90
CA PRO A 199 4.60 -14.06 12.49
C PRO A 199 3.69 -14.95 13.36
N PRO A 200 3.02 -14.37 14.37
CA PRO A 200 2.13 -15.13 15.23
C PRO A 200 0.97 -15.74 14.44
N ALA A 201 0.64 -17.00 14.75
CA ALA A 201 -0.49 -17.68 14.15
C ALA A 201 -1.82 -17.05 14.62
N PRO A 202 -2.86 -17.04 13.77
CA PRO A 202 -4.19 -16.63 14.20
C PRO A 202 -4.69 -17.56 15.33
N PRO A 203 -5.47 -17.05 16.31
CA PRO A 203 -6.03 -17.88 17.36
C PRO A 203 -6.96 -18.96 16.77
N ASN A 204 -6.81 -20.20 17.22
CA ASN A 204 -7.54 -21.36 16.69
C ASN A 204 -9.04 -21.36 17.01
N LEU A 205 -9.47 -20.61 18.03
CA LEU A 205 -10.88 -20.45 18.39
C LEU A 205 -11.19 -18.97 18.67
N PRO A 206 -12.32 -18.44 18.16
CA PRO A 206 -12.88 -17.23 18.72
C PRO A 206 -13.26 -17.48 20.18
N VAL A 207 -12.96 -16.53 21.07
CA VAL A 207 -13.19 -16.63 22.53
C VAL A 207 -14.68 -16.88 22.88
N GLY A 208 -15.58 -16.58 21.95
CA GLY A 208 -17.00 -16.90 22.00
C GLY A 208 -17.65 -16.66 20.63
N PRO A 209 -18.96 -16.90 20.49
CA PRO A 209 -19.69 -16.55 19.27
C PRO A 209 -19.64 -15.04 19.03
N LEU A 210 -19.42 -14.64 17.78
CA LEU A 210 -19.68 -13.27 17.35
C LEU A 210 -21.20 -13.08 17.30
N ILE A 211 -21.78 -12.53 18.35
CA ILE A 211 -23.22 -12.24 18.42
C ILE A 211 -23.44 -10.84 17.83
N GLU A 212 -23.96 -10.79 16.60
CA GLU A 212 -24.47 -9.56 15.97
C GLU A 212 -26.00 -9.60 15.98
N GLU A 213 -26.62 -8.81 16.86
CA GLU A 213 -28.08 -8.64 16.89
C GLU A 213 -28.48 -7.34 16.18
N ASN A 214 -29.32 -7.46 15.15
CA ASN A 214 -30.06 -6.35 14.56
C ASN A 214 -31.53 -6.46 14.98
N LEU A 215 -31.84 -6.20 16.25
CA LEU A 215 -33.23 -6.22 16.75
C LEU A 215 -34.02 -5.03 16.22
N GLY A 216 -34.59 -5.19 15.01
CA GLY A 216 -35.88 -4.64 14.62
C GLY A 216 -36.00 -3.13 14.35
N ARG A 217 -34.93 -2.34 14.37
CA ARG A 217 -34.97 -0.93 13.96
C ARG A 217 -34.08 -0.66 12.76
N ILE A 218 -34.70 -0.10 11.71
CA ILE A 218 -34.00 0.53 10.59
C ILE A 218 -33.35 1.80 11.15
N ALA A 219 -32.07 1.71 11.50
CA ALA A 219 -31.22 2.84 11.78
C ALA A 219 -30.03 2.79 10.80
N PRO A 220 -29.60 3.91 10.20
CA PRO A 220 -28.37 3.95 9.44
C PRO A 220 -27.19 3.73 10.39
N VAL A 221 -26.79 2.48 10.59
CA VAL A 221 -25.60 2.13 11.37
C VAL A 221 -24.39 2.32 10.47
N ARG A 222 -23.38 3.07 10.94
CA ARG A 222 -22.09 3.13 10.25
C ARG A 222 -21.47 1.74 10.30
N THR A 223 -21.30 1.13 9.14
CA THR A 223 -20.48 -0.08 9.00
C THR A 223 -19.04 0.28 9.36
N TYR A 224 -18.58 -0.24 10.50
CA TYR A 224 -17.16 -0.22 10.84
C TYR A 224 -16.48 -1.31 10.00
N THR A 225 -15.81 -0.91 8.93
CA THR A 225 -15.04 -1.86 8.11
C THR A 225 -13.81 -2.31 8.88
N ASN A 226 -13.72 -3.61 9.16
CA ASN A 226 -12.56 -4.28 9.74
C ASN A 226 -11.41 -4.42 8.72
#